data_AF-A0A7C9LWC3-F1
#
_entry.id   AF-A0A7C9LWC3-F1
#
_cell.length_a   1.000
_cell.length_b   1.000
_cell.length_c   1.000
_cell.angle_alpha   90.00
_cell.angle_beta   90.00
_cell.angle_gamma   90.00
#
_symmetry.space_group_name_H-M   'P 1'
#
loop_
_entity.id
_entity.type
_entity.pdbx_description
1 polymer ?
#
loop_
_entity_poly.entity_id
_entity_poly.type
_entity_poly.pdbx_seq_one_letter_code
_entity_poly.pdbx_strand_id
1 'polypeptide(L)'
;MRQRLLLFLLPFLSGCSFTAPPRDEAQWSSTVHGVAVTWRWTAPGALSGADLHPGQVTMGATHAAPGGTSCVIDIDPAASRYQLPRVAAHEVGHCLQARYLKVGGDPRSTDPYLNQTLERWPEAYAQAYLTACGPSLVPLGWRDAAPATCTAPPHPDDVPAGL
;
A
#
# COMPACT_ATOMS: atom_id res chain seq x y z
N MET A 1 47.75 -57.99 -2.29
CA MET A 1 47.77 -56.59 -1.85
C MET A 1 46.52 -56.32 -1.01
N ARG A 2 46.72 -55.99 0.27
CA ARG A 2 45.72 -55.40 1.19
C ARG A 2 45.53 -53.91 0.86
N GLN A 3 44.60 -53.23 1.57
CA GLN A 3 44.32 -51.76 1.61
C GLN A 3 43.34 -51.28 0.51
N ARG A 4 42.20 -50.60 0.73
CA ARG A 4 41.64 -49.78 1.85
C ARG A 4 40.09 -49.80 1.71
N LEU A 5 39.30 -50.33 2.64
CA LEU A 5 38.62 -49.68 3.78
C LEU A 5 38.42 -48.13 3.72
N LEU A 6 37.15 -47.74 3.93
CA LEU A 6 36.58 -46.42 4.32
C LEU A 6 36.50 -45.29 3.29
N LEU A 7 35.26 -45.02 2.87
CA LEU A 7 34.60 -43.71 2.77
C LEU A 7 33.09 -44.02 2.72
N PHE A 8 32.48 -44.51 3.80
CA PHE A 8 31.86 -43.69 4.84
C PHE A 8 31.16 -42.43 4.30
N LEU A 9 29.84 -42.56 4.16
CA LEU A 9 28.86 -41.63 4.73
C LEU A 9 29.09 -40.15 4.40
N LEU A 10 28.73 -39.78 3.17
CA LEU A 10 28.51 -38.40 2.73
C LEU A 10 27.09 -38.33 2.14
N PRO A 11 26.29 -37.32 2.47
CA PRO A 11 25.51 -37.28 3.71
C PRO A 11 24.01 -37.32 3.43
N PHE A 12 23.26 -38.02 4.29
CA PHE A 12 21.81 -37.83 4.48
C PHE A 12 21.51 -36.46 5.11
N LEU A 13 22.01 -35.39 4.50
CA LEU A 13 21.58 -34.01 4.74
C LEU A 13 20.42 -33.70 3.78
N SER A 14 19.40 -34.57 3.75
CA SER A 14 18.05 -34.16 3.41
C SER A 14 17.58 -33.26 4.55
N GLY A 15 18.10 -32.03 4.56
CA GLY A 15 17.63 -30.99 5.44
C GLY A 15 16.12 -30.92 5.27
N CYS A 16 15.41 -30.95 6.40
CA CYS A 16 14.02 -30.56 6.43
C CYS A 16 13.94 -29.20 5.75
N SER A 17 13.55 -29.21 4.47
CA SER A 17 13.19 -27.98 3.78
C SER A 17 11.89 -27.59 4.44
N PHE A 18 11.99 -26.82 5.51
CA PHE A 18 10.91 -25.93 5.89
C PHE A 18 10.80 -24.95 4.73
N THR A 19 10.11 -25.34 3.66
CA THR A 19 9.46 -24.37 2.81
C THR A 19 8.46 -23.70 3.72
N ALA A 20 8.87 -22.59 4.33
CA ALA A 20 7.92 -21.64 4.86
C ALA A 20 6.91 -21.42 3.73
N PRO A 21 5.59 -21.51 4.00
CA PRO A 21 4.63 -21.05 3.02
C PRO A 21 5.07 -19.65 2.56
N PRO A 22 4.87 -19.27 1.28
CA PRO A 22 5.04 -17.89 0.88
C PRO A 22 4.37 -17.04 1.94
N ARG A 23 5.10 -16.09 2.53
CA ARG A 23 4.63 -15.24 3.63
C ARG A 23 3.42 -14.44 3.13
N ASP A 24 2.25 -15.06 3.07
CA ASP A 24 0.96 -14.53 2.63
C ASP A 24 1.04 -13.46 1.52
N GLU A 25 1.85 -13.65 0.46
CA GLU A 25 2.12 -12.71 -0.67
C GLU A 25 2.25 -11.19 -0.37
N ALA A 26 2.33 -10.81 0.91
CA ALA A 26 2.13 -9.46 1.41
C ALA A 26 1.01 -8.66 0.70
N GLN A 27 -0.03 -9.34 0.23
CA GLN A 27 -1.09 -8.78 -0.61
C GLN A 27 -2.47 -9.20 -0.12
N TRP A 28 -3.42 -8.27 -0.10
CA TRP A 28 -4.82 -8.56 0.16
C TRP A 28 -5.72 -7.61 -0.62
N SER A 29 -7.04 -7.78 -0.51
CA SER A 29 -7.98 -6.92 -1.21
C SER A 29 -9.12 -6.46 -0.31
N SER A 30 -9.64 -5.28 -0.60
CA SER A 30 -10.82 -4.72 0.03
C SER A 30 -11.67 -3.96 -0.99
N THR A 31 -12.77 -3.38 -0.53
CA THR A 31 -13.59 -2.48 -1.34
C THR A 31 -13.88 -1.23 -0.55
N VAL A 32 -13.59 -0.08 -1.14
CA VAL A 32 -13.84 1.23 -0.53
C VAL A 32 -14.69 2.04 -1.49
N HIS A 33 -15.91 2.39 -1.07
CA HIS A 33 -16.90 3.11 -1.90
C HIS A 33 -17.04 2.55 -3.33
N GLY A 34 -17.13 1.22 -3.46
CA GLY A 34 -17.28 0.57 -4.77
C GLY A 34 -16.02 0.53 -5.65
N VAL A 35 -14.87 0.96 -5.14
CA VAL A 35 -13.55 0.73 -5.76
C VAL A 35 -12.94 -0.54 -5.20
N ALA A 36 -12.59 -1.49 -6.06
CA ALA A 36 -11.84 -2.68 -5.65
C ALA A 36 -10.37 -2.30 -5.41
N VAL A 37 -9.87 -2.49 -4.18
CA VAL A 37 -8.51 -2.11 -3.80
C VAL A 37 -7.68 -3.37 -3.57
N THR A 38 -6.56 -3.49 -4.28
CA THR A 38 -5.53 -4.49 -4.01
C THR A 38 -4.39 -3.82 -3.28
N TRP A 39 -4.09 -4.28 -2.07
CA TRP A 39 -3.03 -3.76 -1.24
C TRP A 39 -1.81 -4.65 -1.35
N ARG A 40 -0.60 -4.07 -1.38
CA ARG A 40 0.66 -4.81 -1.38
C ARG A 40 1.65 -4.12 -0.47
N TRP A 41 2.35 -4.89 0.38
CA TRP A 41 3.55 -4.37 1.02
C TRP A 41 4.74 -4.52 0.09
N THR A 42 5.51 -3.45 -0.04
CA THR A 42 6.77 -3.48 -0.76
C THR A 42 7.93 -3.80 0.17
N ALA A 43 9.07 -4.16 -0.42
CA ALA A 43 10.32 -4.18 0.32
C ALA A 43 10.67 -2.76 0.83
N PRO A 44 11.34 -2.62 1.98
CA PRO A 44 11.81 -1.33 2.48
C PRO A 44 12.65 -0.58 1.44
N GLY A 45 12.32 0.68 1.21
CA GLY A 45 13.00 1.57 0.25
C GLY A 45 12.64 1.32 -1.22
N ALA A 46 11.86 0.28 -1.56
CA ALA A 46 11.55 -0.05 -2.95
C ALA A 46 10.80 1.07 -3.69
N LEU A 47 10.00 1.85 -2.96
CA LEU A 47 9.27 2.99 -3.50
C LEU A 47 10.15 4.25 -3.65
N SER A 48 11.24 4.36 -2.87
CA SER A 48 12.09 5.56 -2.81
C SER A 48 13.24 5.55 -3.85
N GLY A 49 13.35 4.49 -4.66
CA GLY A 49 14.35 4.36 -5.72
C GLY A 49 13.78 4.40 -7.14
N ALA A 50 12.46 4.37 -7.30
CA ALA A 50 11.79 4.44 -8.59
C ALA A 50 11.50 5.92 -8.93
N ASP A 51 12.46 6.63 -9.53
CA ASP A 51 12.37 7.83 -10.40
C ASP A 51 11.37 8.98 -10.11
N LEU A 52 10.59 8.95 -9.04
CA LEU A 52 9.52 9.90 -8.81
C LEU A 52 10.08 11.19 -8.23
N HIS A 53 10.95 11.12 -7.21
CA HIS A 53 11.65 12.28 -6.65
C HIS A 53 12.98 11.90 -5.97
N PRO A 54 14.15 12.17 -6.59
CA PRO A 54 15.46 11.87 -5.99
C PRO A 54 15.63 12.52 -4.61
N GLY A 55 15.88 11.69 -3.58
CA GLY A 55 16.08 12.15 -2.20
C GLY A 55 14.82 12.26 -1.34
N GLN A 56 13.63 11.92 -1.87
CA GLN A 56 12.41 11.81 -1.08
C GLN A 56 12.08 10.35 -0.74
N VAL A 57 11.60 10.13 0.49
CA VAL A 57 11.13 8.82 0.93
C VAL A 57 9.67 8.67 0.54
N THR A 58 9.41 7.91 -0.52
CA THR A 58 8.05 7.52 -0.93
C THR A 58 7.56 6.40 -0.04
N MET A 59 6.40 6.59 0.60
CA MET A 59 5.85 5.65 1.59
C MET A 59 4.68 4.83 1.06
N GLY A 60 3.99 5.35 0.05
CA GLY A 60 2.88 4.71 -0.63
C GLY A 60 2.88 5.10 -2.11
N ALA A 61 2.25 4.29 -2.93
CA ALA A 61 1.99 4.59 -4.33
C ALA A 61 0.69 3.93 -4.78
N THR A 62 -0.07 4.66 -5.60
CA THR A 62 -1.36 4.20 -6.11
C THR A 62 -1.35 4.07 -7.63
N HIS A 63 -1.88 2.95 -8.11
CA HIS A 63 -2.11 2.67 -9.52
C HIS A 63 -3.59 2.39 -9.76
N ALA A 64 -4.34 3.41 -10.21
CA ALA A 64 -5.75 3.27 -10.54
C ALA A 64 -5.96 2.74 -11.97
N ALA A 65 -6.89 1.80 -12.13
CA ALA A 65 -7.34 1.36 -13.44
C ALA A 65 -8.17 2.47 -14.13
N PRO A 66 -8.27 2.48 -15.48
CA PRO A 66 -9.11 3.43 -16.20
C PRO A 66 -10.55 3.47 -15.64
N GLY A 67 -11.05 4.67 -15.36
CA GLY A 67 -12.38 4.88 -14.78
C GLY A 67 -12.49 4.63 -13.27
N GLY A 68 -11.38 4.29 -12.61
CA GLY A 68 -11.26 4.17 -11.16
C GLY A 68 -12.05 3.03 -10.53
N THR A 69 -12.42 2.00 -11.29
CA THR A 69 -13.19 0.85 -10.74
C THR A 69 -12.36 -0.07 -9.87
N SER A 70 -11.05 -0.07 -10.06
CA SER A 70 -10.09 -0.79 -9.23
C SER A 70 -8.78 -0.01 -9.13
N CYS A 71 -8.00 -0.30 -8.09
CA CYS A 71 -6.65 0.21 -7.94
C CYS A 71 -5.75 -0.77 -7.20
N VAL A 72 -4.45 -0.62 -7.42
CA VAL A 72 -3.40 -1.27 -6.64
C VAL A 72 -2.72 -0.21 -5.79
N ILE A 73 -2.58 -0.48 -4.50
CA ILE A 73 -1.88 0.38 -3.54
C ILE A 73 -0.66 -0.38 -3.02
N ASP A 74 0.51 0.19 -3.27
CA ASP A 74 1.77 -0.26 -2.73
C ASP A 74 2.11 0.57 -1.49
N ILE A 75 2.52 -0.08 -0.40
CA ILE A 75 2.94 0.60 0.83
C ILE A 75 4.29 0.05 1.27
N ASP A 76 5.21 0.94 1.61
CA ASP A 76 6.41 0.59 2.36
C ASP A 76 6.09 0.64 3.87
N PRO A 77 5.93 -0.52 4.54
CA PRO A 77 5.59 -0.54 5.96
C PRO A 77 6.74 -0.05 6.86
N ALA A 78 7.99 -0.11 6.41
CA ALA A 78 9.13 0.36 7.19
C ALA A 78 9.20 1.88 7.21
N ALA A 79 8.94 2.52 6.07
CA ALA A 79 8.90 3.98 5.95
C ALA A 79 7.63 4.58 6.58
N SER A 80 6.48 3.91 6.44
CA SER A 80 5.18 4.41 6.91
C SER A 80 4.82 4.04 8.35
N ARG A 81 5.67 3.29 9.09
CA ARG A 81 5.31 2.67 10.39
C ARG A 81 4.61 3.56 11.42
N TYR A 82 4.90 4.86 11.46
CA TYR A 82 4.30 5.80 12.42
C TYR A 82 3.07 6.55 11.89
N GLN A 83 2.76 6.37 10.61
CA GLN A 83 1.70 7.09 9.90
C GLN A 83 0.97 6.19 8.90
N LEU A 84 1.03 4.88 9.10
CA LEU A 84 0.43 3.89 8.19
C LEU A 84 -1.06 4.16 7.94
N PRO A 85 -1.89 4.52 8.93
CA PRO A 85 -3.29 4.89 8.69
C PRO A 85 -3.45 6.10 7.77
N ARG A 86 -2.63 7.14 7.96
CA ARG A 86 -2.61 8.32 7.10
C ARG A 86 -2.23 7.94 5.67
N VAL A 87 -1.12 7.21 5.50
CA VAL A 87 -0.61 6.80 4.19
C VAL A 87 -1.63 5.92 3.47
N ALA A 88 -2.17 4.90 4.13
CA ALA A 88 -3.19 4.03 3.52
C ALA A 88 -4.45 4.80 3.10
N ALA A 89 -4.91 5.74 3.93
CA ALA A 89 -6.05 6.59 3.58
C ALA A 89 -5.73 7.54 2.43
N HIS A 90 -4.52 8.11 2.41
CA HIS A 90 -4.02 8.96 1.32
C HIS A 90 -4.00 8.19 0.00
N GLU A 91 -3.42 6.99 -0.03
CA GLU A 91 -3.40 6.16 -1.24
C GLU A 91 -4.81 5.75 -1.71
N VAL A 92 -5.72 5.45 -0.78
CA VAL A 92 -7.14 5.26 -1.12
C VAL A 92 -7.75 6.54 -1.70
N GLY A 93 -7.34 7.71 -1.22
CA GLY A 93 -7.72 9.01 -1.77
C GLY A 93 -7.37 9.10 -3.27
N HIS A 94 -6.19 8.67 -3.69
CA HIS A 94 -5.84 8.60 -5.12
C HIS A 94 -6.79 7.69 -5.91
N CYS A 95 -7.17 6.53 -5.37
CA CYS A 95 -8.14 5.63 -6.01
C CYS A 95 -9.52 6.29 -6.16
N LEU A 96 -9.99 6.96 -5.11
CA LEU A 96 -11.30 7.61 -5.08
C LEU A 96 -11.33 8.87 -5.95
N GLN A 97 -10.24 9.64 -6.01
CA GLN A 97 -10.08 10.75 -6.94
C GLN A 97 -10.25 10.27 -8.40
N ALA A 98 -9.60 9.18 -8.78
CA ALA A 98 -9.76 8.59 -10.11
C ALA A 98 -11.21 8.15 -10.39
N ARG A 99 -11.89 7.58 -9.40
CA ARG A 99 -13.27 7.10 -9.54
C ARG A 99 -14.30 8.22 -9.59
N TYR A 100 -14.24 9.15 -8.66
CA TYR A 100 -15.31 10.12 -8.37
C TYR A 100 -15.06 11.47 -9.03
N LEU A 101 -13.80 11.93 -9.03
CA LEU A 101 -13.43 13.20 -9.66
C LEU A 101 -13.05 13.05 -11.13
N LYS A 102 -12.89 11.80 -11.60
CA LYS A 102 -12.44 11.47 -12.97
C LYS A 102 -11.10 12.10 -13.32
N VAL A 103 -10.30 12.37 -12.29
CA VAL A 103 -8.94 12.88 -12.43
C VAL A 103 -7.99 11.70 -12.37
N GLY A 104 -7.30 11.44 -13.48
CA GLY A 104 -6.18 10.51 -13.52
C GLY A 104 -4.90 11.32 -13.73
N GLY A 105 -3.99 11.28 -12.77
CA GLY A 105 -2.65 11.82 -12.93
C GLY A 105 -1.71 10.78 -13.54
N ASP A 106 -0.75 11.20 -14.36
CA ASP A 106 0.48 10.41 -14.47
C ASP A 106 1.25 10.65 -13.16
N PRO A 107 1.44 9.63 -12.30
CA PRO A 107 2.25 9.81 -11.09
C PRO A 107 3.69 10.25 -11.42
N ARG A 108 4.13 10.09 -12.68
CA ARG A 108 5.44 10.54 -13.20
C ARG A 108 5.40 11.95 -13.80
N SER A 109 4.29 12.67 -13.72
CA SER A 109 4.21 14.04 -14.20
C SER A 109 5.22 14.91 -13.45
N THR A 110 6.18 15.46 -14.18
CA THR A 110 7.17 16.40 -13.64
C THR A 110 6.61 17.82 -13.50
N ASP A 111 5.35 18.06 -13.92
CA ASP A 111 4.68 19.35 -13.71
C ASP A 111 4.34 19.52 -12.22
N PRO A 112 5.01 20.46 -11.51
CA PRO A 112 4.82 20.64 -10.08
C PRO A 112 3.40 21.11 -9.70
N TYR A 113 2.71 21.82 -10.60
CA TYR A 113 1.35 22.31 -10.36
C TYR A 113 0.35 21.15 -10.44
N LEU A 114 0.48 20.29 -11.45
CA LEU A 114 -0.34 19.09 -11.57
C LEU A 114 -0.08 18.12 -10.42
N ASN A 115 1.19 17.90 -10.06
CA ASN A 115 1.56 17.05 -8.93
C ASN A 115 0.94 17.57 -7.62
N GLN A 116 1.10 18.87 -7.30
CA GLN A 116 0.44 19.44 -6.12
C GLN A 116 -1.08 19.29 -6.14
N THR A 117 -1.71 19.48 -7.29
CA THR A 117 -3.17 19.37 -7.42
C THR A 117 -3.64 17.93 -7.19
N LEU A 118 -2.88 16.96 -7.69
CA LEU A 118 -3.17 15.54 -7.53
C LEU A 118 -2.98 15.06 -6.10
N GLU A 119 -2.00 15.56 -5.36
CA GLU A 119 -1.70 15.15 -3.98
C GLU A 119 -2.56 15.83 -2.90
N ARG A 120 -3.09 17.04 -3.17
CA ARG A 120 -3.88 17.82 -2.20
C ARG A 120 -5.18 17.14 -1.80
N TRP A 121 -5.94 16.63 -2.75
CA TRP A 121 -7.22 15.99 -2.46
C TRP A 121 -7.08 14.66 -1.70
N PRO A 122 -6.17 13.75 -2.08
CA PRO A 122 -5.86 12.54 -1.30
C PRO A 122 -5.40 12.85 0.12
N GLU A 123 -4.61 13.92 0.32
CA GLU A 123 -4.27 14.37 1.66
C GLU A 123 -5.49 14.88 2.44
N ALA A 124 -6.38 15.64 1.79
CA ALA A 124 -7.65 16.08 2.38
C ALA A 124 -8.50 14.88 2.82
N TYR A 125 -8.60 13.85 1.98
CA TYR A 125 -9.31 12.62 2.28
C TYR A 125 -8.65 11.87 3.46
N ALA A 126 -7.32 11.78 3.50
CA ALA A 126 -6.60 11.16 4.62
C ALA A 126 -6.88 11.87 5.95
N GLN A 127 -6.92 13.20 5.93
CA GLN A 127 -7.28 14.00 7.11
C GLN A 127 -8.73 13.75 7.54
N ALA A 128 -9.68 13.80 6.60
CA ALA A 128 -11.08 13.49 6.86
C ALA A 128 -11.25 12.07 7.43
N TYR A 129 -10.51 11.10 6.90
CA TYR A 129 -10.48 9.73 7.38
C TYR A 129 -10.02 9.66 8.83
N LEU A 130 -8.87 10.26 9.16
CA LEU A 130 -8.33 10.22 10.52
C LEU A 130 -9.25 10.93 11.51
N THR A 131 -9.92 12.01 11.10
CA THR A 131 -10.92 12.69 11.92
C THR A 131 -12.14 11.81 12.19
N ALA A 132 -12.65 11.10 11.19
CA ALA A 132 -13.86 10.29 11.33
C ALA A 132 -13.59 8.92 11.99
N CYS A 133 -12.52 8.26 11.58
CA CYS A 133 -12.24 6.84 11.83
C CYS A 133 -11.10 6.60 12.83
N GLY A 134 -10.34 7.65 13.18
CA GLY A 134 -9.14 7.52 13.98
C GLY A 134 -8.03 6.77 13.23
N PRO A 135 -7.07 6.17 13.95
CA PRO A 135 -5.95 5.46 13.34
C PRO A 135 -6.27 4.02 12.93
N SER A 136 -7.51 3.54 13.09
CA SER A 136 -7.86 2.17 12.69
C SER A 136 -7.84 2.04 11.16
N LEU A 137 -7.35 0.93 10.64
CA LEU A 137 -7.42 0.58 9.21
C LEU A 137 -8.63 -0.30 8.85
N VAL A 138 -9.42 -0.74 9.84
CA VAL A 138 -10.61 -1.59 9.62
C VAL A 138 -11.58 -0.99 8.60
N PRO A 139 -11.91 0.31 8.61
CA PRO A 139 -12.82 0.90 7.62
C PRO A 139 -12.29 0.85 6.18
N LEU A 140 -10.97 0.74 5.98
CA LEU A 140 -10.36 0.51 4.65
C LEU A 140 -10.34 -0.97 4.26
N GLY A 141 -10.90 -1.85 5.10
CA GLY A 141 -10.98 -3.29 4.90
C GLY A 141 -9.73 -4.07 5.33
N TRP A 142 -8.86 -3.47 6.15
CA TRP A 142 -7.73 -4.17 6.74
C TRP A 142 -8.15 -4.95 7.99
N ARG A 143 -7.36 -5.95 8.37
CA ARG A 143 -7.40 -6.49 9.72
C ARG A 143 -6.50 -5.64 10.60
N ASP A 144 -7.09 -4.99 11.60
CA ASP A 144 -6.38 -4.13 12.54
C ASP A 144 -6.94 -4.36 13.95
N ALA A 145 -6.05 -4.33 14.94
CA ALA A 145 -6.40 -4.46 16.35
C ALA A 145 -6.91 -3.13 16.94
N ALA A 146 -6.58 -2.00 16.32
CA ALA A 146 -7.09 -0.70 16.73
C ALA A 146 -8.59 -0.59 16.43
N PRO A 147 -9.44 -0.27 17.42
CA PRO A 147 -10.87 -0.10 17.19
C PRO A 147 -11.12 1.12 16.30
N ALA A 148 -12.01 0.97 15.32
CA ALA A 148 -12.45 2.08 14.48
C ALA A 148 -13.49 2.94 15.22
N THR A 149 -13.40 4.26 15.07
CA THR A 149 -14.44 5.19 15.56
C THR A 149 -15.58 5.39 14.57
N CYS A 150 -15.38 4.97 13.32
CA CYS A 150 -16.38 5.03 12.25
C CYS A 150 -16.79 3.62 11.81
N THR A 151 -18.00 3.50 11.25
CA THR A 151 -18.48 2.25 10.63
C THR A 151 -18.03 2.11 9.17
N ALA A 152 -17.79 3.25 8.50
CA ALA A 152 -17.33 3.31 7.12
C ALA A 152 -16.41 4.55 6.95
N PRO A 153 -15.47 4.52 6.00
CA PRO A 153 -14.66 5.67 5.67
C PRO A 153 -15.53 6.83 5.12
N PRO A 154 -15.03 8.09 5.18
CA PRO A 154 -15.76 9.25 4.65
C PRO A 154 -16.09 9.09 3.17
N HIS A 155 -17.30 9.48 2.76
CA HIS A 155 -17.65 9.46 1.35
C HIS A 155 -16.82 10.53 0.60
N PRO A 156 -16.39 10.29 -0.66
CA PRO A 156 -15.64 11.27 -1.44
C PRO A 156 -16.31 12.64 -1.57
N ASP A 157 -17.64 12.67 -1.60
CA ASP A 157 -18.42 13.92 -1.68
C ASP A 157 -18.37 14.76 -0.38
N ASP A 158 -17.95 14.16 0.74
CA ASP A 158 -17.81 14.84 2.03
C ASP A 158 -16.41 15.49 2.19
N VAL A 159 -15.49 15.23 1.25
CA VAL A 159 -14.14 15.81 1.27
C VAL A 159 -14.20 17.24 0.73
N PRO A 160 -13.74 18.26 1.49
CA PRO A 160 -13.78 19.64 1.04
C PRO A 160 -13.05 19.83 -0.30
N ALA A 161 -13.77 20.35 -1.30
CA ALA A 161 -13.17 20.78 -2.56
C ALA A 161 -12.45 22.12 -2.34
N GLY A 162 -11.17 22.10 -1.96
CA GLY A 162 -10.39 23.34 -1.89
C GLY A 162 -9.20 23.42 -0.94
N LEU A 163 -8.51 22.31 -0.65
CA LEU A 163 -7.14 22.41 -0.11
C LEU A 163 -6.16 22.72 -1.24
#